data_AF-A0A920JPV2-F1
#
_entry.id   AF-A0A920JPV2-F1
#
_cell.length_a   1.000
_cell.length_b   1.000
_cell.length_c   1.000
_cell.angle_alpha   90.00
_cell.angle_beta   90.00
_cell.angle_gamma   90.00
#
_symmetry.space_group_name_H-M   'P 1'
#
loop_
_entity.id
_entity.type
_entity.pdbx_description
1 polymer ?
#
loop_
_entity_poly.entity_id
_entity_poly.type
_entity_poly.pdbx_seq_one_letter_code
_entity_poly.pdbx_strand_id
1 'polypeptide(L)' 'MEKIPRESFIDPALKQMAYDDDALPIGHNQTISSPYIVAKMSQIIIEEDKMDKVLEIGTGCSYQTVVLYFV' A
#
# COMPACT_ATOMS: atom_id res chain seq x y z
N MET A 1 -8.15 5.10 -3.32
CA MET A 1 -7.76 4.07 -2.33
C MET A 1 -8.87 3.67 -1.37
N GLU A 2 -9.94 4.47 -1.19
CA GLU A 2 -11.06 4.17 -0.25
C GLU A 2 -11.73 2.79 -0.41
N LYS A 3 -11.65 2.19 -1.61
CA LYS A 3 -12.21 0.85 -1.88
C LYS A 3 -11.36 -0.31 -1.32
N ILE A 4 -10.15 -0.02 -0.83
CA ILE A 4 -9.19 -1.03 -0.35
C ILE A 4 -9.00 -0.80 1.15
N PRO A 5 -9.57 -1.67 2.02
CA PRO A 5 -9.52 -1.50 3.47
C PRO A 5 -8.11 -1.80 4.00
N ARG A 6 -7.29 -0.75 4.15
CA ARG A 6 -5.89 -0.82 4.63
C ARG A 6 -5.75 -1.55 5.97
N GLU A 7 -6.74 -1.44 6.84
CA GLU A 7 -6.82 -2.13 8.13
C GLU A 7 -6.93 -3.66 8.02
N SER A 8 -7.19 -4.19 6.83
CA SER A 8 -7.19 -5.64 6.55
C SER A 8 -5.79 -6.20 6.26
N PHE A 9 -4.77 -5.33 6.15
CA PHE A 9 -3.39 -5.68 5.79
C PHE A 9 -2.40 -5.56 6.97
N ILE A 10 -2.91 -5.25 8.17
CA ILE A 10 -2.12 -5.01 9.39
C ILE A 10 -2.69 -5.83 10.56
N ASP A 11 -1.93 -5.93 11.64
CA ASP A 11 -2.39 -6.57 12.87
C ASP A 11 -3.66 -5.89 13.42
N PRO A 12 -4.68 -6.64 13.89
CA PRO A 12 -5.89 -6.09 14.50
C PRO A 12 -5.64 -5.05 15.60
N ALA A 13 -4.55 -5.16 16.35
CA ALA A 13 -4.18 -4.21 17.40
C ALA A 13 -3.83 -2.81 16.85
N LEU A 14 -3.50 -2.70 15.56
CA LEU A 14 -3.05 -1.47 14.90
C LEU A 14 -4.16 -0.81 14.06
N LYS A 15 -5.37 -1.38 14.00
CA LYS A 15 -6.45 -0.88 13.12
C LYS A 15 -6.81 0.58 13.31
N GLN A 16 -6.71 1.10 14.55
CA GLN A 16 -7.01 2.51 14.82
C GLN A 16 -6.02 3.47 14.14
N MET A 17 -4.80 3.01 13.88
CA MET A 17 -3.74 3.78 13.21
C MET A 17 -3.69 3.50 11.70
N ALA A 18 -4.57 2.65 11.17
CA ALA A 18 -4.47 2.16 9.79
C ALA A 18 -4.41 3.29 8.74
N TYR A 19 -5.05 4.41 9.03
CA TYR A 19 -5.17 5.55 8.12
C TYR A 19 -4.35 6.77 8.55
N ASP A 20 -3.55 6.64 9.61
CA ASP A 20 -2.53 7.63 9.92
C ASP A 20 -1.52 7.67 8.78
N ASP A 21 -0.96 8.84 8.50
CA ASP A 21 0.08 8.97 7.47
C ASP A 21 1.44 8.50 7.99
N ASP A 22 1.50 7.23 8.40
CA ASP A 22 2.70 6.58 8.91
C ASP A 22 2.83 5.14 8.40
N ALA A 23 4.05 4.63 8.45
CA ALA A 23 4.32 3.23 8.21
C ALA A 23 3.96 2.40 9.45
N LEU A 24 3.36 1.23 9.25
CA LEU A 24 2.99 0.34 10.35
C LEU A 24 3.72 -1.00 10.24
N PRO A 25 4.08 -1.65 11.35
CA PRO A 25 4.71 -2.97 11.31
C PRO A 25 3.72 -4.04 10.81
N ILE A 26 4.23 -4.95 9.98
CA ILE A 26 3.48 -6.12 9.46
C ILE A 26 4.14 -7.46 9.86
N GLY A 27 5.02 -7.43 10.86
CA GLY A 27 5.81 -8.59 11.28
C GLY A 27 7.06 -8.80 10.42
N HIS A 28 7.88 -9.80 10.78
CA HIS A 28 9.11 -10.17 10.04
C HIS A 28 10.08 -9.01 9.74
N ASN A 29 10.16 -8.02 10.63
CA ASN A 29 10.92 -6.78 10.44
C ASN A 29 10.55 -6.01 9.16
N GLN A 30 9.30 -6.15 8.70
CA GLN A 30 8.74 -5.43 7.55
C GLN A 30 7.71 -4.41 8.00
N THR A 31 7.43 -3.43 7.14
CA THR A 31 6.39 -2.42 7.34
C THR A 31 5.49 -2.32 6.11
N ILE A 32 4.25 -1.90 6.33
CA ILE A 32 3.39 -1.35 5.28
C ILE A 32 3.71 0.15 5.15
N SER A 33 4.06 0.61 3.94
CA SER A 33 4.37 2.02 3.65
C SER A 33 3.19 2.94 4.00
N SER A 34 3.44 4.20 4.35
CA SER A 34 2.37 5.16 4.66
C SER A 34 1.39 5.35 3.48
N PRO A 35 0.12 5.72 3.74
CA PRO A 35 -0.84 6.06 2.71
C PRO A 35 -0.32 7.07 1.68
N TYR A 36 0.39 8.12 2.12
CA TYR A 36 0.96 9.11 1.21
C TYR A 36 1.98 8.50 0.25
N ILE A 37 2.91 7.67 0.75
CA ILE A 37 3.94 7.04 -0.09
C ILE A 37 3.31 6.11 -1.14
N VAL A 38 2.34 5.29 -0.73
CA VAL A 38 1.58 4.42 -1.63
C VAL A 38 0.89 5.23 -2.74
N ALA A 39 0.21 6.31 -2.36
CA ALA A 39 -0.47 7.19 -3.32
C ALA A 39 0.54 7.86 -4.27
N LYS A 40 1.67 8.36 -3.75
CA LYS A 40 2.67 9.07 -4.54
C LYS A 40 3.35 8.16 -5.56
N MET A 41 3.73 6.94 -5.15
CA MET A 41 4.30 5.95 -6.05
C MET A 41 3.32 5.57 -7.17
N SER A 42 2.05 5.35 -6.81
CA SER A 42 1.01 4.98 -7.78
C SER A 42 0.73 6.13 -8.76
N GLN A 43 0.67 7.37 -8.28
CA GLN A 43 0.49 8.56 -9.11
C GLN A 43 1.57 8.66 -10.20
N ILE A 44 2.83 8.45 -9.85
CA ILE A 44 3.94 8.54 -10.81
C ILE A 44 3.79 7.52 -11.94
N ILE A 45 3.40 6.28 -11.63
CA ILE A 45 3.21 5.23 -12.65
C ILE A 45 2.04 5.56 -13.58
N ILE A 46 0.95 6.10 -13.02
CA ILE A 46 -0.24 6.53 -13.77
C ILE A 46 0.12 7.69 -14.72
N GLU A 47 0.87 8.68 -14.25
CA GLU A 47 1.31 9.82 -15.05
C GLU A 47 2.25 9.41 -16.20
N GLU A 48 2.98 8.30 -16.05
CA GLU A 48 3.84 7.74 -17.09
C GLU A 48 3.11 6.80 -18.08
N ASP A 49 1.81 6.53 -17.88
CA ASP A 49 1.00 5.61 -18.70
C ASP A 49 1.59 4.19 -18.82
N LYS A 50 2.12 3.66 -17.70
CA LYS A 50 2.80 2.34 -17.63
C LYS A 50 2.04 1.26 -16.85
N MET A 51 0.70 1.33 -16.86
CA MET A 51 -0.14 0.41 -16.08
C MET A 51 -0.40 -0.95 -16.75
N ASP A 52 -0.05 -1.11 -18.03
CA ASP A 52 -0.29 -2.37 -18.78
C ASP A 52 0.38 -3.59 -18.13
N LYS A 53 1.56 -3.41 -17.54
CA LYS A 53 2.32 -4.47 -16.87
C LYS A 53 3.28 -3.91 -15.84
N VAL A 54 2.94 -4.09 -14.57
CA VAL A 54 3.71 -3.58 -13.44
C VAL A 54 4.46 -4.72 -12.74
N LEU A 55 5.75 -4.50 -12.43
CA LEU A 55 6.53 -5.35 -11.53
C LEU A 55 6.70 -4.62 -10.20
N GLU A 56 6.12 -5.17 -9.14
CA GLU A 56 6.36 -4.73 -7.77
C GLU A 56 7.44 -5.62 -7.14
N ILE A 57 8.46 -5.01 -6.54
CA ILE A 57 9.51 -5.70 -5.78
C ILE A 57 9.31 -5.40 -4.30
N GLY A 58 9.09 -6.44 -3.51
CA GLY A 58 8.82 -6.32 -2.08
C GLY A 58 7.33 -6.33 -1.77
N THR A 59 6.66 -7.47 -2.00
CA THR A 59 5.22 -7.64 -1.80
C THR A 59 4.74 -7.24 -0.40
N GLY A 60 5.54 -7.53 0.64
CA GLY A 60 5.17 -7.24 2.02
C GLY A 60 3.82 -7.86 2.39
N CYS A 61 2.84 -7.01 2.72
CA CYS A 61 1.46 -7.42 3.02
C CYS A 61 0.53 -7.43 1.78
N SER A 62 1.05 -7.15 0.57
CA SER A 62 0.30 -7.02 -0.69
C SER A 62 -0.60 -5.79 -0.81
N TYR A 63 -0.55 -4.83 0.13
CA TYR A 63 -1.39 -3.63 0.06
C TYR A 63 -1.13 -2.79 -1.20
N GLN A 64 0.15 -2.48 -1.48
CA GLN A 64 0.53 -1.74 -2.68
C GLN A 64 0.19 -2.53 -3.96
N THR A 65 0.41 -3.84 -3.99
CA THR A 65 -0.02 -4.73 -5.09
C THR A 65 -1.52 -4.59 -5.39
N VAL A 66 -2.35 -4.61 -4.35
CA VAL A 66 -3.80 -4.47 -4.48
C VAL A 66 -4.18 -3.06 -4.94
N VAL A 67 -3.49 -2.02 -4.45
CA VAL A 67 -3.67 -0.65 -4.95
C VAL A 67 -3.38 -0.59 -6.46
N LEU A 68 -2.23 -1.08 -6.90
CA LEU A 68 -1.84 -1.11 -8.32
C LEU A 68 -2.82 -1.89 -9.20
N TYR A 69 -3.48 -2.92 -8.66
CA TYR A 69 -4.49 -3.67 -9.39
C TYR A 69 -5.78 -2.87 -9.65
N PHE A 70 -6.12 -1.90 -8.80
CA PHE A 70 -7.38 -1.15 -8.86
C PHE A 70 -7.25 0.29 -9.37
N VAL A 71 -6.02 0.82 -9.46
CA VAL A 71 -5.77 2.20 -9.93
C VAL A 71 -5.44 2.26 -11.42
#